data_AF-A0A8J4XDR1-F1
#
_entry.id   AF-A0A8J4XDR1-F1
#
_cell.length_a   1.000
_cell.length_b   1.000
_cell.length_c   1.000
_cell.angle_alpha   90.00
_cell.angle_beta   90.00
_cell.angle_gamma   90.00
#
_symmetry.space_group_name_H-M   'P 1'
#
loop_
_entity.id
_entity.type
_entity.pdbx_description
1 polymer ?
#
loop_
_entity_poly.entity_id
_entity_poly.type
_entity_poly.pdbx_seq_one_letter_code
_entity_poly.pdbx_strand_id
1 'polypeptide(L)'
;RCKCKNVKLCQKTYVKNNYNYVIRARVKEIKSRSHDLSAVVEVKDVLKSSLVHIPRDTVTLHYSSGCLCPALVPNEEYIIMGYENEERSRLLLIEGSIAQKWKDRIGRKVK
;
A
#
# COMPACT_ATOMS: atom_id res chain seq x y z
N ARG A 1 20.23 -9.24 1.27
CA ARG A 1 19.12 -8.83 2.17
C ARG A 1 18.58 -7.49 1.69
N CYS A 2 17.30 -7.39 1.34
CA CYS A 2 16.69 -6.13 0.87
C CYS A 2 16.76 -5.06 1.96
N LYS A 3 17.06 -3.81 1.58
CA LYS A 3 17.02 -2.64 2.47
C LYS A 3 15.91 -1.71 1.96
N CYS A 4 14.71 -1.79 2.54
CA CYS A 4 13.64 -0.87 2.17
C CYS A 4 13.98 0.54 2.64
N LYS A 5 13.88 1.53 1.75
CA LYS A 5 13.99 2.94 2.13
C LYS A 5 12.80 3.31 3.02
N ASN A 6 13.09 3.85 4.20
CA ASN A 6 12.05 4.39 5.06
C ASN A 6 11.64 5.77 4.52
N VAL A 7 10.58 5.78 3.72
CA VAL A 7 10.02 7.01 3.17
C VAL A 7 9.04 7.60 4.19
N LYS A 8 9.38 8.77 4.75
CA LYS A 8 8.50 9.45 5.70
C LYS A 8 7.21 9.89 5.02
N LEU A 9 6.08 9.52 5.61
CA LEU A 9 4.78 10.03 5.25
C LEU A 9 4.65 11.49 5.70
N CYS A 10 4.79 12.42 4.76
CA CYS A 10 4.53 13.85 4.99
C CYS A 10 3.95 14.48 3.72
N GLN A 11 3.36 15.68 3.86
CA GLN A 11 2.71 16.38 2.75
C GLN A 11 3.66 16.62 1.56
N LYS A 12 4.93 16.97 1.83
CA LYS A 12 5.93 17.18 0.78
C LYS A 12 6.16 15.90 -0.04
N THR A 13 6.30 14.75 0.62
CA THR A 13 6.47 13.45 -0.05
C THR A 13 5.24 13.09 -0.86
N TYR A 14 4.04 13.30 -0.29
CA TYR A 14 2.77 13.02 -0.97
C TYR A 14 2.63 13.79 -2.29
N VAL A 15 2.90 15.09 -2.26
CA VAL A 15 2.82 15.96 -3.45
C VAL A 15 3.92 15.60 -4.45
N LYS A 16 5.16 15.40 -3.99
CA LYS A 16 6.32 15.16 -4.86
C LYS A 16 6.21 13.84 -5.63
N ASN A 17 5.73 12.78 -4.97
CA ASN A 17 5.79 11.42 -5.54
C ASN A 17 4.59 11.07 -6.41
N ASN A 18 3.56 11.93 -6.46
CA ASN A 18 2.36 11.79 -7.31
C ASN A 18 1.77 10.38 -7.34
N TYR A 19 1.45 9.82 -6.18
CA TYR A 19 0.87 8.47 -6.06
C TYR A 19 -0.45 8.35 -6.84
N ASN A 20 -0.65 7.27 -7.59
CA ASN A 20 -1.90 7.04 -8.32
C ASN A 20 -3.04 6.68 -7.37
N TYR A 21 -2.75 5.94 -6.30
CA TYR A 21 -3.76 5.54 -5.33
C TYR A 21 -3.31 5.74 -3.88
N VAL A 22 -4.30 5.94 -3.01
CA VAL A 22 -4.17 5.93 -1.56
C VAL A 22 -5.33 5.13 -0.98
N ILE A 23 -5.02 4.07 -0.25
CA ILE A 23 -6.02 3.19 0.37
C ILE A 23 -5.72 2.94 1.84
N ARG A 24 -6.78 2.77 2.64
CA ARG A 24 -6.70 2.13 3.95
C ARG A 24 -7.04 0.67 3.74
N ALA A 25 -6.12 -0.24 4.07
CA ALA A 25 -6.33 -1.65 3.84
C ALA A 25 -5.70 -2.53 4.92
N ARG A 26 -6.34 -3.67 5.21
CA ARG A 26 -5.81 -4.70 6.10
C ARG A 26 -5.12 -5.79 5.29
N VAL A 27 -3.90 -6.14 5.65
CA VAL A 27 -3.17 -7.21 4.95
C VAL A 27 -3.77 -8.55 5.33
N LYS A 28 -4.27 -9.31 4.35
CA LYS A 28 -4.75 -10.69 4.57
C LYS A 28 -3.57 -11.66 4.55
N GLU A 29 -2.78 -11.61 3.48
CA GLU A 29 -1.66 -12.53 3.27
C GLU A 29 -0.61 -11.91 2.34
N ILE A 30 0.62 -12.43 2.40
CA ILE A 30 1.71 -12.10 1.49
C ILE A 30 2.03 -13.36 0.71
N LYS A 31 1.90 -13.29 -0.62
CA LYS A 31 2.16 -14.40 -1.54
C LYS A 31 3.52 -14.23 -2.18
N SER A 32 4.27 -15.32 -2.20
CA SER A 32 5.51 -15.46 -2.95
C SER A 32 5.40 -16.71 -3.82
N ARG A 33 4.99 -16.54 -5.08
CA ARG A 33 4.94 -17.63 -6.07
C ARG A 33 5.92 -17.31 -7.18
N SER A 34 6.92 -18.16 -7.40
CA SER A 34 7.79 -18.18 -8.59
C SER A 34 8.07 -16.80 -9.22
N HIS A 35 8.95 -16.02 -8.58
CA HIS A 35 9.34 -14.65 -8.99
C HIS A 35 8.28 -13.56 -8.86
N ASP A 36 7.01 -13.90 -8.60
CA ASP A 36 5.94 -12.94 -8.31
C ASP A 36 5.71 -12.80 -6.81
N LEU A 37 6.00 -11.59 -6.30
CA LEU A 37 5.69 -11.17 -4.95
C LEU A 37 4.43 -10.31 -4.95
N SER A 38 3.47 -10.63 -4.09
CA SER A 38 2.22 -9.86 -3.96
C SER A 38 1.68 -9.86 -2.54
N ALA A 39 0.88 -8.86 -2.21
CA ALA A 39 0.14 -8.78 -0.96
C ALA A 39 -1.35 -8.75 -1.27
N VAL A 40 -2.11 -9.67 -0.66
CA VAL A 40 -3.57 -9.63 -0.71
C VAL A 40 -4.04 -8.78 0.46
N VAL A 41 -4.83 -7.75 0.17
CA VAL A 41 -5.30 -6.80 1.17
C VAL A 41 -6.81 -6.62 1.07
N GLU A 42 -7.46 -6.38 2.20
CA GLU A 42 -8.85 -5.97 2.29
C GLU A 42 -8.94 -4.45 2.32
N VAL A 43 -9.49 -3.83 1.28
CA VAL A 43 -9.67 -2.39 1.22
C VAL A 43 -10.81 -1.96 2.14
N LYS A 44 -10.47 -1.15 3.14
CA LYS A 44 -11.43 -0.54 4.07
C LYS A 44 -11.90 0.82 3.57
N ASP A 45 -10.99 1.59 2.98
CA ASP A 45 -11.32 2.88 2.41
C ASP A 45 -10.40 3.26 1.25
N VAL A 46 -10.91 4.07 0.33
CA VAL A 46 -10.20 4.58 -0.84
C VAL A 46 -10.15 6.10 -0.74
N LEU A 47 -8.98 6.63 -0.40
CA LEU A 47 -8.75 8.06 -0.22
C LEU A 47 -8.38 8.74 -1.53
N LYS A 48 -7.74 8.00 -2.44
CA LYS A 48 -7.43 8.40 -3.81
C LYS A 48 -7.43 7.17 -4.72
N SER A 49 -8.04 7.30 -5.88
CA SER A 49 -7.92 6.38 -7.02
C SER A 49 -7.68 7.20 -8.28
N SER A 50 -7.02 6.60 -9.26
CA SER A 50 -6.73 7.23 -10.55
C SER A 50 -7.46 6.44 -11.63
N LEU A 51 -6.78 5.63 -12.44
CA LEU A 51 -7.35 4.97 -13.61
C LEU A 51 -7.77 3.53 -13.32
N VAL A 52 -7.08 2.85 -12.41
CA VAL A 52 -7.46 1.51 -11.98
C VAL A 52 -8.56 1.61 -10.94
N HIS A 53 -9.69 0.94 -11.20
CA HIS A 53 -10.80 0.87 -10.25
C HIS A 53 -10.42 0.03 -9.02
N ILE A 54 -10.57 0.61 -7.84
CA ILE A 54 -10.24 -0.05 -6.56
C ILE A 54 -11.52 -0.27 -5.76
N PRO A 55 -12.10 -1.49 -5.75
CA PRO A 55 -13.27 -1.77 -4.94
C PRO A 55 -12.92 -1.78 -3.45
N ARG A 56 -13.92 -1.51 -2.60
CA ARG A 56 -13.83 -1.68 -1.14
C ARG A 56 -13.97 -3.16 -0.75
N ASP A 57 -13.11 -4.00 -1.32
CA ASP A 57 -13.06 -5.44 -1.13
C ASP A 57 -11.59 -5.93 -1.19
N THR A 58 -11.38 -7.20 -1.45
CA THR A 58 -10.10 -7.87 -1.50
C THR A 58 -9.42 -7.56 -2.82
N VAL A 59 -8.25 -6.93 -2.75
CA VAL A 59 -7.43 -6.60 -3.93
C VAL A 59 -6.02 -7.15 -3.77
N THR A 60 -5.33 -7.35 -4.89
CA THR A 60 -3.93 -7.80 -4.90
C THR A 60 -3.03 -6.63 -5.25
N LEU A 61 -2.07 -6.36 -4.37
CA LEU A 61 -0.98 -5.43 -4.59
C LEU A 61 0.24 -6.20 -5.09
N HIS A 62 0.83 -5.80 -6.20
CA HIS A 62 1.96 -6.49 -6.82
C HIS A 62 3.27 -5.76 -6.53
N TYR A 63 4.25 -6.46 -5.98
CA TYR A 63 5.58 -5.90 -5.84
C TYR A 63 6.30 -5.95 -7.20
N SER A 64 6.78 -4.80 -7.69
CA SER A 64 7.53 -4.78 -8.96
C SER A 64 8.99 -5.22 -8.80
N SER A 65 9.47 -5.34 -7.57
CA SER A 65 10.83 -5.77 -7.24
C SER A 65 10.78 -7.16 -6.59
N GLY A 66 11.84 -7.95 -6.73
CA GLY A 66 12.02 -9.21 -5.98
C GLY A 66 12.18 -9.01 -4.46
N CYS A 67 11.84 -7.84 -3.94
CA CYS A 67 11.86 -7.47 -2.52
C CYS A 67 10.46 -7.06 -2.05
N LEU A 68 10.11 -7.46 -0.83
CA LEU A 68 8.89 -7.03 -0.13
C LEU A 68 9.06 -5.61 0.45
N CYS A 69 9.15 -4.60 -0.42
CA CYS A 69 9.24 -3.19 -0.04
C CYS A 69 8.08 -2.38 -0.66
N PRO A 70 7.28 -1.66 0.14
CA PRO A 70 7.31 -1.55 1.60
C PRO A 70 6.95 -2.86 2.31
N ALA A 71 7.53 -3.05 3.51
CA ALA A 71 7.28 -4.23 4.32
C ALA A 71 5.86 -4.18 4.90
N LEU A 72 5.09 -5.21 4.60
CA LEU A 72 3.75 -5.41 5.12
C LEU A 72 3.77 -6.60 6.10
N VAL A 73 2.88 -6.56 7.08
CA VAL A 73 2.69 -7.65 8.04
C VAL A 73 1.25 -8.14 7.93
N PRO A 74 1.00 -9.45 7.80
CA PRO A 74 -0.35 -10.00 7.79
C PRO A 74 -1.15 -9.59 9.03
N ASN A 75 -2.46 -9.47 8.88
CA ASN A 75 -3.44 -9.05 9.88
C ASN A 75 -3.34 -7.59 10.36
N GLU A 76 -2.34 -6.85 9.93
CA GLU A 76 -2.15 -5.44 10.26
C GLU A 76 -2.79 -4.53 9.23
N GLU A 77 -3.20 -3.34 9.67
CA GLU A 77 -3.83 -2.34 8.83
C GLU A 77 -2.88 -1.20 8.50
N TYR A 78 -2.98 -0.67 7.28
CA TYR A 78 -2.07 0.34 6.75
C TYR A 78 -2.82 1.40 5.94
N ILE A 79 -2.27 2.61 5.94
CA ILE A 79 -2.43 3.53 4.80
C ILE A 79 -1.34 3.19 3.80
N ILE A 80 -1.75 2.82 2.60
CA ILE A 80 -0.88 2.42 1.51
C ILE A 80 -1.01 3.46 0.40
N MET A 81 0.12 4.00 -0.03
CA MET A 81 0.25 4.93 -1.15
C MET A 81 1.14 4.28 -2.20
N GLY A 82 0.63 4.16 -3.42
CA GLY A 82 1.31 3.42 -4.47
C GLY A 82 0.96 3.90 -5.87
N TYR A 83 1.38 3.10 -6.83
CA TYR A 83 1.29 3.40 -8.25
C TYR A 83 0.45 2.34 -8.94
N GLU A 84 -0.08 2.65 -10.10
CA GLU A 84 -0.83 1.68 -10.89
C GLU A 84 -0.11 1.37 -12.20
N ASN A 85 -0.33 0.18 -12.74
CA ASN A 85 -0.02 -0.14 -14.12
C ASN A 85 -1.36 -0.20 -14.87
N GLU A 86 -1.59 0.79 -15.71
CA GLU A 86 -2.83 0.94 -16.48
C GLU A 86 -3.02 -0.22 -17.47
N GLU A 87 -1.96 -0.58 -18.21
CA GLU A 87 -2.00 -1.63 -19.24
C GLU A 87 -2.47 -2.98 -18.68
N ARG A 88 -2.07 -3.31 -17.44
CA ARG A 88 -2.43 -4.56 -16.77
C ARG A 88 -3.55 -4.39 -15.75
N SER A 89 -4.04 -3.17 -15.54
CA SER A 89 -4.98 -2.81 -14.47
C SER A 89 -4.54 -3.34 -13.10
N ARG A 90 -3.27 -3.13 -12.73
CA ARG A 90 -2.67 -3.64 -11.48
C ARG A 90 -2.26 -2.52 -10.54
N LEU A 91 -2.47 -2.73 -9.24
CA LEU A 91 -1.90 -1.89 -8.19
C LEU A 91 -0.49 -2.38 -7.86
N LEU A 92 0.47 -1.45 -7.85
CA LEU A 92 1.88 -1.72 -7.67
C LEU A 92 2.44 -1.17 -6.36
N LEU A 93 3.26 -2.00 -5.73
CA LEU A 93 4.17 -1.65 -4.65
C LEU A 93 5.59 -1.63 -5.21
N ILE A 94 6.17 -0.43 -5.34
CA ILE A 94 7.51 -0.22 -5.88
C ILE A 94 8.39 0.51 -4.88
N GLU A 95 9.67 0.66 -5.22
CA GLU A 95 10.57 1.52 -4.45
C GLU A 95 10.08 2.98 -4.52
N GLY A 96 9.54 3.48 -3.40
CA GLY A 96 8.90 4.80 -3.32
C GLY A 96 7.46 4.74 -2.84
N SER A 97 6.79 3.58 -2.96
CA SER A 97 5.51 3.32 -2.30
C SER A 97 5.66 3.40 -0.77
N ILE A 98 4.63 3.87 -0.10
CA ILE A 98 4.58 4.01 1.35
C ILE A 98 3.53 3.07 1.90
N ALA A 99 3.88 2.31 2.94
CA ALA A 99 2.91 1.64 3.79
C ALA A 99 3.13 2.10 5.24
N GLN A 100 2.23 2.93 5.74
CA GLN A 100 2.26 3.42 7.11
C GLN A 100 1.23 2.62 7.92
N LYS A 101 1.70 1.88 8.93
CA LYS A 101 0.80 1.14 9.84
C LYS A 101 -0.26 2.10 10.39
N TRP A 102 -1.52 1.76 10.18
CA TRP A 102 -2.64 2.48 10.75
C TRP A 102 -2.59 2.27 12.25
N LYS A 103 -2.46 3.37 12.97
CA LYS A 103 -2.69 3.39 14.40
C LYS A 103 -4.07 3.97 14.54
N ASP A 104 -5.03 3.19 15.04
CA ASP A 104 -6.26 3.78 15.54
C ASP A 104 -5.85 4.93 16.44
N ARG A 105 -6.41 6.12 16.17
CA ARG A 105 -6.23 7.25 17.07
C ARG A 105 -6.76 6.76 18.42
N ILE A 106 -5.84 6.39 19.30
CA ILE A 106 -6.08 6.14 20.72
C ILE A 106 -7.04 7.22 21.18
N GLY A 107 -8.13 6.77 21.79
CA GLY A 107 -9.39 7.50 21.93
C GLY A 107 -9.24 8.97 22.26
N ARG A 108 -10.19 9.76 21.75
CA ARG A 108 -10.88 10.77 22.56
C ARG A 108 -10.03 11.28 23.74
N LYS A 109 -9.05 12.13 23.48
CA LYS A 109 -8.76 13.21 24.44
C LYS A 109 -9.92 14.19 24.33
N VAL A 110 -11.07 13.79 24.85
CA VAL A 110 -12.09 14.74 25.31
C VAL A 110 -11.54 15.19 26.66
N LYS A 111 -10.99 16.40 26.67
CA LYS A 111 -10.97 17.19 27.89
C LYS A 111 -12.32 17.87 28.01
#